data_AF-A0A838ERK1-F1
#
_entry.id   AF-A0A838ERK1-F1
#
_cell.length_a   1.000
_cell.length_b   1.000
_cell.length_c   1.000
_cell.angle_alpha   90.00
_cell.angle_beta   90.00
_cell.angle_gamma   90.00
#
_symmetry.space_group_name_H-M   'P 1'
#
loop_
_entity.id
_entity.type
_entity.pdbx_description
1 polymer ?
#
loop_
_entity_poly.entity_id
_entity_poly.type
_entity_poly.pdbx_seq_one_letter_code
_entity_poly.pdbx_strand_id
1 'polypeptide(L)'
;MKIFFMLMCLVLMGCENKGEDLPEVSIQPQRVSYVGTDIDGERRVCEASPNLTCTAIFTPEDQFANDCEDRGYQAVACGCHDYICLDGSEAGLDLDGNHRSCNPMPAETFCSMEFTEEDQFAFDCRASGRKSIQCGCHDWICQ
;
A
#
# COMPACT_ATOMS: atom_id res chain seq x y z
N MET A 1 -62.00 -38.47 -12.96
CA MET A 1 -61.00 -37.53 -13.52
C MET A 1 -61.31 -36.11 -13.05
N LYS A 2 -60.64 -35.62 -12.00
CA LYS A 2 -60.60 -34.21 -11.54
C LYS A 2 -59.67 -34.13 -10.30
N ILE A 3 -58.43 -34.58 -10.44
CA ILE A 3 -57.40 -34.57 -9.37
C ILE A 3 -56.07 -34.00 -9.92
N PHE A 4 -56.10 -33.02 -10.82
CA PHE A 4 -54.85 -32.57 -11.45
C PHE A 4 -54.72 -31.07 -11.70
N PHE A 5 -55.38 -30.24 -10.88
CA PHE A 5 -55.31 -28.78 -11.03
C PHE A 5 -55.17 -28.06 -9.68
N MET A 6 -54.39 -28.65 -8.76
CA MET A 6 -54.11 -28.04 -7.46
C MET A 6 -52.63 -28.20 -7.08
N LEU A 7 -51.72 -27.97 -8.05
CA LEU A 7 -50.28 -28.09 -7.80
C LEU A 7 -49.44 -27.16 -8.66
N MET A 8 -49.90 -25.93 -8.88
CA MET A 8 -49.15 -24.92 -9.64
C MET A 8 -49.40 -23.49 -9.13
N CYS A 9 -49.26 -23.27 -7.83
CA CYS A 9 -49.21 -21.93 -7.23
C CYS A 9 -48.10 -21.75 -6.17
N LEU A 10 -47.16 -22.69 -6.06
CA LEU A 10 -46.15 -22.71 -4.99
C LEU A 10 -44.71 -22.42 -5.45
N VAL A 11 -44.51 -21.84 -6.64
CA VAL A 11 -43.16 -21.54 -7.17
C VAL A 11 -42.97 -20.05 -7.53
N LEU A 12 -43.74 -19.15 -6.92
CA LEU A 12 -43.56 -17.69 -7.10
C LEU A 12 -43.31 -16.97 -5.76
N MET A 13 -42.56 -17.61 -4.84
CA MET A 13 -41.82 -16.82 -3.85
C MET A 13 -40.59 -16.26 -4.57
N GLY A 14 -40.79 -15.08 -5.16
CA GLY A 14 -39.72 -14.27 -5.69
C GLY A 14 -38.69 -14.03 -4.60
N CYS A 15 -37.45 -14.45 -4.86
CA CYS A 15 -36.29 -13.79 -4.26
C CYS A 15 -36.32 -12.35 -4.79
N GLU A 16 -36.86 -11.42 -3.99
CA GLU A 16 -36.50 -10.01 -4.11
C GLU A 16 -35.01 -9.92 -3.81
N ASN A 17 -34.19 -10.03 -4.87
CA ASN A 17 -32.84 -9.53 -4.85
C ASN A 17 -32.97 -8.02 -4.65
N LYS A 18 -32.94 -7.58 -3.39
CA LYS A 18 -32.47 -6.24 -3.08
C LYS A 18 -31.03 -6.22 -3.59
N GLY A 19 -30.86 -5.70 -4.80
CA GLY A 19 -29.58 -5.20 -5.25
C GLY A 19 -29.20 -4.12 -4.25
N GLU A 20 -28.41 -4.51 -3.26
CA GLU A 20 -27.63 -3.56 -2.51
C GLU A 20 -26.68 -2.97 -3.55
N ASP A 21 -26.97 -1.74 -3.96
CA ASP A 21 -26.03 -0.89 -4.66
C ASP A 21 -24.76 -0.89 -3.80
N LEU A 22 -23.79 -1.72 -4.19
CA LEU A 22 -22.45 -1.64 -3.68
C LEU A 22 -22.01 -0.20 -3.92
N PRO A 23 -21.53 0.52 -2.90
CA PRO A 23 -21.03 1.86 -3.11
C PRO A 23 -19.98 1.79 -4.21
N GLU A 24 -20.16 2.59 -5.25
CA GLU A 24 -19.17 2.80 -6.29
C GLU A 24 -17.89 3.27 -5.59
N VAL A 25 -16.98 2.34 -5.33
CA VAL A 25 -15.67 2.65 -4.76
C VAL A 25 -14.98 3.48 -5.81
N SER A 26 -15.01 4.80 -5.63
CA SER A 26 -14.14 5.71 -6.34
C SER A 26 -12.72 5.37 -5.91
N ILE A 27 -12.07 4.47 -6.66
CA ILE A 27 -10.63 4.21 -6.55
C ILE A 27 -9.96 5.45 -7.12
N GLN A 28 -9.91 6.52 -6.33
CA GLN A 28 -8.91 7.55 -6.56
C GLN A 28 -7.56 6.84 -6.54
N PRO A 29 -6.66 7.08 -7.51
CA PRO A 29 -5.33 6.51 -7.46
C PRO A 29 -4.71 6.97 -6.14
N GLN A 30 -4.60 6.05 -5.19
CA GLN A 30 -4.02 6.35 -3.90
C GLN A 30 -2.59 6.78 -4.16
N ARG A 31 -2.29 8.04 -3.83
CA ARG A 31 -0.94 8.57 -3.99
C ARG A 31 -0.08 7.88 -2.95
N VAL A 32 0.80 7.00 -3.42
CA VAL A 32 1.73 6.33 -2.53
C VAL A 32 2.89 7.27 -2.26
N SER A 33 3.08 7.59 -0.98
CA SER A 33 4.25 8.35 -0.54
C SER A 33 5.38 7.41 -0.16
N TYR A 34 6.55 7.62 -0.74
CA TYR A 34 7.79 6.89 -0.49
C TYR A 34 8.79 7.79 0.23
N VAL A 35 9.61 7.21 1.11
CA VAL A 35 10.70 7.89 1.81
C VAL A 35 12.00 7.26 1.34
N GLY A 36 12.89 8.06 0.79
CA GLY A 36 14.17 7.59 0.29
C GLY A 36 15.19 8.70 0.27
N THR A 37 16.34 8.38 -0.29
CA THR A 37 17.47 9.29 -0.43
C THR A 37 17.53 9.79 -1.87
N ASP A 38 17.79 11.07 -2.10
CA ASP A 38 17.98 11.64 -3.44
C ASP A 38 19.45 11.57 -3.92
N ILE A 39 19.73 12.19 -5.07
CA ILE A 39 21.06 12.22 -5.68
C ILE A 39 22.10 12.97 -4.83
N ASP A 40 21.66 13.94 -4.02
CA ASP A 40 22.51 14.71 -3.13
C ASP A 40 22.76 13.99 -1.80
N GLY A 41 22.09 12.86 -1.58
CA GLY A 41 22.17 12.09 -0.34
C GLY A 41 21.20 12.60 0.73
N GLU A 42 20.26 13.49 0.40
CA GLU A 42 19.27 14.01 1.34
C GLU A 42 18.04 13.10 1.40
N ARG A 43 17.49 12.91 2.61
CA ARG A 43 16.26 12.12 2.79
C ARG A 43 15.04 12.99 2.49
N ARG A 44 14.13 12.49 1.64
CA ARG A 44 12.87 13.18 1.31
C ARG A 44 11.70 12.23 1.11
N VAL A 45 10.50 12.82 1.18
CA VAL A 45 9.23 12.15 0.85
C VAL A 45 8.91 12.41 -0.62
N CYS A 46 8.43 11.38 -1.31
CA CYS A 46 8.16 11.34 -2.73
C CYS A 46 6.77 10.77 -2.99
N GLU A 47 5.89 11.51 -3.65
CA GLU A 47 4.65 10.95 -4.19
C GLU A 47 4.97 10.30 -5.54
N ALA A 48 4.86 8.96 -5.63
CA ALA A 48 5.20 8.28 -6.87
C ALA A 48 4.25 8.70 -8.01
N SER A 49 4.85 8.97 -9.16
CA SER A 49 4.15 9.40 -10.37
C SER A 49 4.38 8.39 -11.51
N PRO A 50 3.73 7.21 -11.48
CA PRO A 50 4.02 6.10 -12.40
C PRO A 50 3.63 6.37 -13.86
N ASN A 51 2.83 7.40 -14.14
CA ASN A 51 2.29 7.71 -15.47
C ASN A 51 2.91 8.97 -16.11
N LEU A 52 4.16 9.28 -15.78
CA LEU A 52 4.84 10.45 -16.34
C LEU A 52 5.28 10.20 -17.78
N THR A 53 5.03 11.19 -18.64
CA THR A 53 5.65 11.26 -19.98
C THR A 53 6.73 12.32 -19.94
N CYS A 54 7.98 11.88 -19.92
CA CYS A 54 9.14 12.76 -19.83
C CYS A 54 9.88 12.84 -21.16
N THR A 55 10.68 13.89 -21.32
CA THR A 55 11.59 13.99 -22.47
C THR A 55 12.59 12.85 -22.42
N ALA A 56 12.95 12.28 -23.58
CA ALA A 56 13.94 11.20 -23.68
C ALA A 56 15.40 11.71 -23.55
N ILE A 57 15.65 12.58 -22.58
CA ILE A 57 16.99 13.10 -22.26
C ILE A 57 17.51 12.27 -21.09
N PHE A 58 18.73 11.74 -21.21
CA PHE A 58 19.40 11.07 -20.10
C PHE A 58 20.11 12.11 -19.24
N THR A 59 19.78 12.14 -17.96
CA THR A 59 20.20 13.11 -16.96
C THR A 59 21.01 12.42 -15.85
N PRO A 60 21.77 13.17 -15.02
CA PRO A 60 22.41 12.63 -13.83
C PRO A 60 21.45 11.87 -12.90
N GLU A 61 20.20 12.30 -12.80
CA GLU A 61 19.15 11.70 -12.00
C GLU A 61 18.72 10.33 -12.53
N ASP A 62 18.73 10.15 -13.86
CA ASP A 62 18.51 8.84 -14.48
C ASP A 62 19.68 7.87 -14.17
N GLN A 63 20.92 8.37 -14.17
CA GLN A 63 22.07 7.56 -13.75
C GLN A 63 21.97 7.19 -12.27
N PHE A 64 21.55 8.12 -11.41
CA PHE A 64 21.31 7.85 -10.00
C PHE A 64 20.27 6.75 -9.77
N ALA A 65 19.17 6.76 -10.53
CA ALA A 65 18.15 5.71 -10.47
C ALA A 65 18.73 4.34 -10.85
N ASN A 66 19.50 4.27 -11.94
CA ASN A 66 20.18 3.03 -12.35
C ASN A 66 21.17 2.55 -11.29
N ASP A 67 21.98 3.44 -10.72
CA ASP A 67 22.95 3.10 -9.67
C ASP A 67 22.27 2.62 -8.38
N CYS A 68 21.05 3.10 -8.09
CA CYS A 68 20.22 2.59 -7.00
C CYS A 68 19.80 1.14 -7.25
N GLU A 69 19.31 0.84 -8.46
CA GLU A 69 18.88 -0.49 -8.86
C GLU A 69 20.05 -1.48 -8.97
N ASP A 70 21.20 -1.04 -9.47
CA ASP A 70 22.43 -1.84 -9.56
C ASP A 70 22.97 -2.24 -8.17
N ARG A 71 22.69 -1.43 -7.14
CA ARG A 71 22.98 -1.76 -5.74
C ARG A 71 21.96 -2.71 -5.11
N GLY A 72 20.89 -3.07 -5.84
CA GLY A 72 19.83 -3.95 -5.38
C GLY A 72 18.71 -3.24 -4.60
N TYR A 73 18.65 -1.91 -4.67
CA TYR A 73 17.57 -1.11 -4.09
C TYR A 73 16.51 -0.76 -5.14
N GLN A 74 15.40 -0.17 -4.70
CA GLN A 74 14.35 0.28 -5.60
C GLN A 74 14.48 1.79 -5.86
N ALA A 75 14.51 2.20 -7.13
CA ALA A 75 14.36 3.58 -7.53
C ALA A 75 12.87 3.93 -7.72
N VAL A 76 12.42 5.04 -7.14
CA VAL A 76 11.03 5.53 -7.29
C VAL A 76 11.03 6.85 -8.02
N ALA A 77 10.28 6.93 -9.11
CA ALA A 77 10.07 8.17 -9.86
C ALA A 77 9.05 9.07 -9.15
N CYS A 78 9.53 10.22 -8.67
CA CYS A 78 8.75 11.27 -8.03
C CYS A 78 8.26 12.31 -9.05
N GLY A 79 9.01 12.45 -10.15
CA GLY A 79 8.82 13.44 -11.19
C GLY A 79 9.56 13.05 -12.46
N CYS A 80 9.58 13.95 -13.44
CA CYS A 80 10.40 13.74 -14.63
C CYS A 80 11.87 13.94 -14.29
N HIS A 81 12.65 12.88 -14.46
CA HIS A 81 14.06 12.86 -14.06
C HIS A 81 14.24 13.21 -12.57
N ASP A 82 13.28 12.84 -11.74
CA ASP A 82 13.34 13.07 -10.30
C ASP A 82 13.06 11.75 -9.59
N TYR A 83 14.08 11.23 -8.90
CA TYR A 83 14.06 9.90 -8.31
C TYR A 83 14.49 9.93 -6.85
N ILE A 84 14.00 8.96 -6.08
CA ILE A 84 14.58 8.58 -4.79
C ILE A 84 15.02 7.13 -4.82
N CYS A 85 16.04 6.82 -4.05
CA CYS A 85 16.50 5.46 -3.80
C CYS A 85 15.97 4.95 -2.44
N LEU A 86 15.32 3.79 -2.43
CA LEU A 86 14.85 3.13 -1.23
C LEU A 86 15.96 2.28 -0.60
N ASP A 87 16.95 2.93 0.02
CA ASP A 87 18.10 2.25 0.64
C ASP A 87 17.77 1.67 2.03
N GLY A 88 16.98 0.61 2.03
CA GLY A 88 16.53 -0.04 3.28
C GLY A 88 15.21 0.50 3.82
N SER A 89 14.51 1.33 3.04
CA SER A 89 13.09 1.63 3.26
C SER A 89 12.22 0.45 2.81
N GLU A 90 11.26 0.07 3.64
CA GLU A 90 10.20 -0.89 3.36
C GLU A 90 8.89 -0.12 3.12
N ALA A 91 8.08 -0.54 2.15
CA ALA A 91 6.78 0.08 1.83
C ALA A 91 5.60 -0.82 2.20
N GLY A 92 4.48 -0.27 2.64
CA GLY A 92 3.29 -1.02 3.06
C GLY A 92 2.11 -0.12 3.40
N LEU A 93 1.03 -0.72 3.88
CA LEU A 93 -0.13 0.03 4.39
C LEU A 93 0.09 0.42 5.85
N ASP A 94 -0.31 1.62 6.24
CA ASP A 94 -0.40 2.03 7.65
C ASP A 94 -1.75 1.65 8.29
N LEU A 95 -1.95 2.01 9.56
CA LEU A 95 -3.19 1.77 10.31
C LEU A 95 -4.43 2.38 9.63
N ASP A 96 -4.27 3.53 8.98
CA ASP A 96 -5.33 4.23 8.25
C ASP A 96 -5.60 3.61 6.85
N GLY A 97 -4.81 2.62 6.44
CA GLY A 97 -4.89 1.98 5.14
C GLY A 97 -4.26 2.79 4.01
N ASN A 98 -3.44 3.79 4.32
CA ASN A 98 -2.68 4.54 3.32
C ASN A 98 -1.35 3.84 3.04
N HIS A 99 -0.91 3.88 1.78
CA HIS A 99 0.41 3.40 1.43
C HIS A 99 1.50 4.40 1.87
N ARG A 100 2.46 3.91 2.67
CA ARG A 100 3.65 4.65 3.07
C ARG A 100 4.89 3.76 3.06
N SER A 101 6.04 4.34 3.36
CA SER A 101 7.28 3.58 3.57
C SER A 101 8.10 4.14 4.73
N CYS A 102 8.97 3.30 5.28
CA CYS A 102 9.82 3.64 6.40
C CYS A 102 11.08 2.78 6.42
N ASN A 103 12.12 3.22 7.12
CA ASN A 103 13.20 2.30 7.46
C ASN A 103 12.75 1.44 8.64
N PRO A 104 12.99 0.12 8.60
CA PRO A 104 12.78 -0.73 9.76
C PRO A 104 13.55 -0.19 10.96
N MET A 105 12.87 -0.11 12.10
CA MET A 105 13.46 0.24 13.37
C MET A 105 14.56 -0.78 13.69
N PRO A 106 15.76 -0.33 14.11
CA PRO A 106 16.83 -1.24 14.48
C PRO A 106 16.40 -2.19 15.60
N ALA A 107 16.76 -3.47 15.49
CA ALA A 107 16.34 -4.52 16.43
C ALA A 107 16.74 -4.26 17.90
N GLU A 108 17.79 -3.48 18.13
CA GLU A 108 18.29 -3.11 19.46
C GLU A 108 17.59 -1.88 20.07
N THR A 109 16.57 -1.35 19.41
CA THR A 109 15.81 -0.19 19.89
C THR A 109 14.71 -0.64 20.84
N PHE A 110 14.68 -0.07 22.04
CA PHE A 110 13.65 -0.35 23.04
C PHE A 110 12.58 0.73 23.02
N CYS A 111 11.33 0.30 22.92
CA CYS A 111 10.16 1.16 23.04
C CYS A 111 9.50 0.99 24.40
N SER A 112 8.49 1.82 24.67
CA SER A 112 7.67 1.65 25.87
C SER A 112 6.95 0.29 25.84
N MET A 113 6.55 -0.22 27.01
CA MET A 113 5.73 -1.44 27.08
C MET A 113 4.23 -1.14 26.98
N GLU A 114 3.86 0.10 26.67
CA GLU A 114 2.47 0.46 26.41
C GLU A 114 2.02 -0.23 25.12
N PHE A 115 0.82 -0.83 25.15
CA PHE A 115 0.24 -1.43 23.97
C PHE A 115 -0.73 -0.44 23.34
N THR A 116 -0.50 -0.10 22.07
CA THR A 116 -1.28 0.90 21.34
C THR A 116 -2.11 0.26 20.22
N GLU A 117 -2.93 1.05 19.54
CA GLU A 117 -3.70 0.62 18.37
C GLU A 117 -2.80 0.15 17.22
N GLU A 118 -1.64 0.79 17.06
CA GLU A 118 -0.62 0.41 16.06
C GLU A 118 -0.04 -1.00 16.34
N ASP A 119 0.09 -1.39 17.61
CA ASP A 119 0.54 -2.74 17.97
C ASP A 119 -0.54 -3.79 17.65
N GLN A 120 -1.82 -3.45 17.84
CA GLN A 120 -2.94 -4.30 17.42
C GLN A 120 -2.96 -4.45 15.90
N PHE A 121 -2.75 -3.37 15.16
CA PHE A 121 -2.64 -3.41 13.69
C PHE A 121 -1.50 -4.31 13.21
N ALA A 122 -0.32 -4.23 13.83
CA ALA A 122 0.79 -5.11 13.51
C ALA A 122 0.46 -6.59 13.78
N PHE A 123 -0.26 -6.87 14.86
CA PHE A 123 -0.73 -8.23 15.18
C PHE A 123 -1.71 -8.75 14.13
N ASP A 124 -2.71 -7.95 13.76
CA ASP A 124 -3.73 -8.33 12.77
C ASP A 124 -3.13 -8.52 11.38
N CYS A 125 -2.16 -7.68 11.00
CA CYS A 125 -1.37 -7.86 9.79
C CYS A 125 -0.73 -9.26 9.74
N ARG A 126 -0.03 -9.67 10.81
CA ARG A 126 0.57 -11.01 10.90
C ARG A 126 -0.47 -12.12 10.90
N ALA A 127 -1.60 -11.93 11.60
CA ALA A 127 -2.70 -12.90 11.64
C ALA A 127 -3.33 -13.13 10.26
N SER A 128 -3.30 -12.12 9.39
CA SER A 128 -3.74 -12.22 7.99
C SER A 128 -2.73 -12.92 7.06
N GLY A 129 -1.57 -13.34 7.57
CA GLY A 129 -0.49 -13.96 6.81
C GLY A 129 0.46 -12.97 6.12
N ARG A 130 0.38 -11.68 6.49
CA ARG A 130 1.18 -10.58 5.94
C ARG A 130 2.36 -10.23 6.84
N LYS A 131 3.35 -9.51 6.30
CA LYS A 131 4.56 -9.10 7.04
C LYS A 131 4.31 -7.71 7.65
N SER A 132 4.42 -7.59 8.98
CA SER A 132 4.45 -6.28 9.64
C SER A 132 5.90 -5.77 9.74
N ILE A 133 6.16 -4.51 9.41
CA ILE A 133 7.46 -3.87 9.61
C ILE A 133 7.32 -2.79 10.66
N GLN A 134 8.20 -2.80 11.66
CA GLN A 134 8.25 -1.74 12.65
C GLN A 134 9.02 -0.56 12.08
N CYS A 135 8.36 0.58 11.91
CA CYS A 135 8.94 1.82 11.42
C CYS A 135 9.50 2.70 12.55
N GLY A 136 8.96 2.54 13.76
CA GLY A 136 9.34 3.27 14.96
C GLY A 136 8.68 2.69 16.19
N CYS A 137 8.70 3.43 17.29
CA CYS A 137 8.03 2.98 18.50
C CYS A 137 6.52 3.05 18.32
N HIS A 138 5.89 1.87 18.31
CA HIS A 138 4.47 1.70 18.05
C HIS A 138 4.04 2.33 16.73
N ASP A 139 4.86 2.18 15.69
CA ASP A 139 4.58 2.69 14.33
C ASP A 139 4.87 1.57 13.34
N TRP A 140 3.87 1.09 12.61
CA TRP A 140 3.99 -0.12 11.80
C TRP A 140 3.43 0.03 10.37
N ILE A 141 3.98 -0.73 9.42
CA ILE A 141 3.39 -0.95 8.09
C ILE A 141 3.12 -2.43 7.85
N CYS A 142 2.14 -2.73 7.00
CA CYS A 142 1.73 -4.08 6.61
C CYS A 142 1.97 -4.37 5.11
N GLN A 143 2.62 -5.51 4.81
CA GLN A 143 3.00 -6.00 3.47
C GLN A 143 2.35 -7.32 3.10
#